data_AF-A0A1Y3ANK1-F1
#
_entry.id   AF-A0A1Y3ANK1-F1
#
_cell.length_a   1.000
_cell.length_b   1.000
_cell.length_c   1.000
_cell.angle_alpha   90.00
_cell.angle_beta   90.00
_cell.angle_gamma   90.00
#
_symmetry.space_group_name_H-M   'P 1'
#
loop_
_entity.id
_entity.type
_entity.pdbx_description
1 polymer ?
#
loop_
_entity_poly.entity_id
_entity_poly.type
_entity_poly.pdbx_seq_one_letter_code
_entity_poly.pdbx_strand_id
1 'polypeptide(L)'
;YYVPLVLICCFILPSLVPLLWGETLWNGYFVCAIFRYVWTLNMTWLVNSAAHFWGRRPYDKTINPAENYFTVFGAVGEGFHNYHHTFPWDYSTSELGWRFNLTTIFINAMAAIGQAYDLKQVSPEMIIKRKLRTGDIDTHGNYGIYNPSMTKESSSLHHRQQQDNDQQHQD
;
A
#
# COMPACT_ATOMS: atom_id res chain seq x y z
N TYR A 1 15.78 -20.35 -14.70
CA TYR A 1 17.04 -20.26 -13.92
C TYR A 1 16.85 -19.78 -12.49
N TYR A 2 15.72 -20.10 -11.82
CA TYR A 2 15.42 -19.57 -10.49
C TYR A 2 16.43 -20.00 -9.41
N VAL A 3 16.68 -21.30 -9.28
CA VAL A 3 17.60 -21.84 -8.23
C VAL A 3 19.00 -21.24 -8.32
N PRO A 4 19.67 -21.20 -9.50
CA PRO A 4 20.96 -20.51 -9.63
C PRO A 4 20.90 -19.03 -9.24
N LEU A 5 19.87 -18.30 -9.65
CA LEU A 5 19.74 -16.87 -9.34
C LEU A 5 19.54 -16.61 -7.85
N VAL A 6 18.76 -17.44 -7.15
CA VAL A 6 18.59 -17.32 -5.69
C VAL A 6 19.92 -17.53 -4.98
N LEU A 7 20.66 -18.59 -5.33
CA LEU A 7 21.97 -18.86 -4.71
C LEU A 7 22.94 -17.70 -4.94
N ILE A 8 23.00 -17.18 -6.17
CA ILE A 8 23.89 -16.08 -6.53
C ILE A 8 23.47 -14.77 -5.85
N CYS A 9 22.23 -14.33 -6.04
CA CYS A 9 21.78 -13.00 -5.61
C CYS A 9 21.44 -12.92 -4.13
N CYS A 10 20.98 -14.00 -3.50
CA CYS A 10 20.58 -13.96 -2.09
C CYS A 10 21.70 -14.37 -1.13
N PHE A 11 22.65 -15.20 -1.57
CA PHE A 11 23.69 -15.75 -0.70
C PHE A 11 25.11 -15.41 -1.14
N ILE A 12 25.50 -15.73 -2.38
CA ILE A 12 26.90 -15.56 -2.81
C ILE A 12 27.27 -14.07 -2.92
N LEU A 13 26.53 -13.28 -3.71
CA LEU A 13 26.83 -11.86 -3.89
C LEU A 13 26.77 -11.08 -2.56
N PRO A 14 25.72 -11.22 -1.72
CA PRO A 14 25.69 -10.50 -0.44
C PRO A 14 26.80 -10.91 0.53
N SER A 15 27.34 -12.13 0.42
CA SER A 15 28.47 -12.58 1.26
C SER A 15 29.81 -12.02 0.79
N LEU A 16 30.00 -11.84 -0.52
CA LEU A 16 31.28 -11.45 -1.10
C LEU A 16 31.45 -9.93 -1.24
N VAL A 17 30.37 -9.19 -1.50
CA VAL A 17 30.44 -7.72 -1.68
C VAL A 17 31.07 -7.01 -0.47
N PRO A 18 30.80 -7.40 0.79
CA PRO A 18 31.44 -6.77 1.94
C PRO A 18 32.96 -6.89 2.01
N LEU A 19 33.55 -7.88 1.32
CA LEU A 19 35.00 -8.03 1.24
C LEU A 19 35.66 -6.80 0.56
N LEU A 20 34.91 -6.06 -0.28
CA LEU A 20 35.41 -4.88 -1.00
C LEU A 20 35.80 -3.73 -0.06
N TRP A 21 35.29 -3.71 1.18
CA TRP A 21 35.66 -2.74 2.21
C TRP A 21 36.34 -3.38 3.42
N GLY A 22 36.92 -4.57 3.24
CA GLY A 22 37.75 -5.25 4.23
C GLY A 22 36.99 -6.03 5.30
N GLU A 23 35.70 -6.31 5.10
CA GLU A 23 34.93 -7.16 6.01
C GLU A 23 35.37 -8.63 5.92
N THR A 24 35.14 -9.41 6.97
CA THR A 24 35.43 -10.86 6.94
C THR A 24 34.36 -11.64 6.17
N LEU A 25 34.75 -12.74 5.51
CA LEU A 25 33.79 -13.62 4.82
C LEU A 25 32.76 -14.21 5.78
N TRP A 26 33.15 -14.44 7.04
CA TRP A 26 32.26 -14.93 8.09
C TRP A 26 31.12 -13.95 8.37
N ASN A 27 31.45 -12.67 8.59
CA ASN A 27 30.47 -11.62 8.79
C ASN A 27 29.63 -11.39 7.53
N GLY A 28 30.25 -11.38 6.35
CA GLY A 28 29.53 -11.28 5.07
C GLY A 28 28.48 -12.38 4.91
N TYR A 29 28.83 -13.63 5.20
CA TYR A 29 27.88 -14.75 5.08
C TYR A 29 26.79 -14.72 6.15
N PHE A 30 27.14 -14.67 7.44
CA PHE A 30 26.13 -14.78 8.50
C PHE A 30 25.26 -13.54 8.66
N VAL A 31 25.82 -12.34 8.47
CA VAL A 31 25.09 -11.09 8.66
C VAL A 31 24.45 -10.63 7.34
N CYS A 32 25.26 -10.43 6.30
CA CYS A 32 24.77 -9.82 5.05
C CYS A 32 23.96 -10.78 4.16
N ALA A 33 24.21 -12.09 4.24
CA ALA A 33 23.38 -13.09 3.56
C ALA A 33 22.30 -13.68 4.49
N ILE A 34 22.69 -14.46 5.51
CA ILE A 34 21.74 -15.25 6.31
C ILE A 34 20.80 -14.37 7.15
N PHE A 35 21.33 -13.52 8.02
CA PHE A 35 20.51 -12.67 8.88
C PHE A 35 19.61 -11.75 8.05
N ARG A 36 20.17 -11.09 7.03
CA ARG A 36 19.38 -10.27 6.09
C ARG A 36 18.23 -11.06 5.47
N TYR A 37 18.48 -12.28 4.99
CA TYR A 37 17.45 -13.13 4.38
C TYR A 37 16.35 -13.52 5.38
N VAL A 38 16.73 -13.99 6.56
CA VAL A 38 15.80 -14.35 7.65
C VAL A 38 14.97 -13.14 8.09
N TRP A 39 15.61 -11.99 8.26
CA TRP A 39 14.94 -10.74 8.60
C TRP A 39 13.90 -10.36 7.55
N THR A 40 14.28 -10.34 6.27
CA THR A 40 13.36 -10.03 5.16
C THR A 40 12.16 -10.98 5.13
N LEU A 41 12.38 -12.29 5.32
CA LEU A 41 11.29 -13.27 5.39
C LEU A 41 10.34 -13.00 6.56
N ASN A 42 10.88 -12.75 7.76
CA ASN A 42 10.06 -12.47 8.94
C ASN A 42 9.26 -11.18 8.78
N MET A 43 9.85 -10.12 8.21
CA MET A 43 9.11 -8.89 7.90
C MET A 43 7.99 -9.14 6.89
N THR A 44 8.23 -9.94 5.86
CA THR A 44 7.21 -10.32 4.87
C THR A 44 6.07 -11.10 5.50
N TRP A 45 6.38 -12.08 6.35
CA TRP A 45 5.36 -12.87 7.04
C TRP A 45 4.64 -12.10 8.14
N LEU A 46 5.28 -11.09 8.73
CA LEU A 46 4.64 -10.19 9.69
C LEU A 46 3.47 -9.45 9.05
N VAL A 47 3.58 -9.09 7.77
CA VAL A 47 2.47 -8.48 7.02
C VAL A 47 1.29 -9.46 6.93
N ASN A 48 1.53 -10.69 6.49
CA ASN A 48 0.50 -11.73 6.36
C ASN A 48 -0.13 -12.16 7.69
N SER A 49 0.53 -11.90 8.82
CA SER A 49 0.02 -12.20 10.15
C SER A 49 -0.52 -10.93 10.83
N ALA A 50 0.36 -10.03 11.25
CA ALA A 50 -0.01 -8.88 12.05
C ALA A 50 -0.96 -7.90 11.33
N ALA A 51 -0.84 -7.71 10.01
CA ALA A 51 -1.77 -6.83 9.29
C ALA A 51 -3.16 -7.44 9.08
N HIS A 52 -3.34 -8.75 9.29
CA HIS A 52 -4.65 -9.39 9.27
C HIS A 52 -5.33 -9.41 10.66
N PHE A 53 -4.55 -9.39 11.75
CA PHE A 53 -5.07 -9.43 13.12
C PHE A 53 -5.16 -8.05 13.79
N TRP A 54 -4.21 -7.15 13.53
CA TRP A 54 -4.12 -5.84 14.18
C TRP A 54 -4.08 -4.71 13.15
N GLY A 55 -5.08 -3.83 13.20
CA GLY A 55 -5.14 -2.67 12.32
C GLY A 55 -6.54 -2.09 12.18
N ARG A 56 -6.65 -1.07 11.33
CA ARG A 56 -7.92 -0.38 11.03
C ARG A 56 -8.51 -0.87 9.70
N ARG A 57 -9.82 -0.78 9.50
CA ARG A 57 -10.47 -1.19 8.24
C ARG A 57 -11.31 -0.07 7.61
N PRO A 58 -10.67 1.03 7.17
CA PRO A 58 -11.40 2.21 6.73
C PRO A 58 -12.11 2.05 5.37
N TYR A 59 -11.74 1.08 4.53
CA TYR A 59 -12.31 0.91 3.17
C TYR A 59 -13.32 -0.23 3.08
N ASP A 60 -13.02 -1.37 3.69
CA ASP A 60 -13.94 -2.51 3.76
C ASP A 60 -13.75 -3.28 5.06
N LYS A 61 -14.75 -3.20 5.96
CA LYS A 61 -14.76 -3.90 7.25
C LYS A 61 -15.22 -5.35 7.17
N THR A 62 -15.73 -5.77 6.01
CA THR A 62 -16.22 -7.15 5.79
C THR A 62 -15.10 -8.13 5.46
N ILE A 63 -13.89 -7.61 5.18
CA ILE A 63 -12.69 -8.38 4.90
C ILE A 63 -11.70 -8.31 6.07
N ASN A 64 -10.90 -9.36 6.26
CA ASN A 64 -9.91 -9.42 7.34
C ASN A 64 -8.71 -8.45 7.21
N PRO A 65 -8.14 -8.17 6.02
CA PRO A 65 -6.97 -7.32 5.86
C PRO A 65 -7.18 -5.93 6.48
N ALA A 66 -6.20 -5.46 7.24
CA ALA A 66 -6.27 -4.21 7.98
C ALA A 66 -5.08 -3.28 7.67
N GLU A 67 -5.31 -1.99 7.82
CA GLU A 67 -4.31 -0.92 7.79
C GLU A 67 -3.45 -0.97 9.05
N ASN A 68 -2.14 -1.16 8.90
CA ASN A 68 -1.20 -1.21 10.01
C ASN A 68 0.08 -0.41 9.71
N TYR A 69 0.17 0.79 10.31
CA TYR A 69 1.32 1.69 10.15
C TYR A 69 2.66 1.10 10.61
N PHE A 70 2.69 0.17 11.57
CA PHE A 70 3.94 -0.48 11.97
C PHE A 70 4.49 -1.38 10.85
N THR A 71 3.59 -2.07 10.14
CA THR A 71 3.98 -2.90 9.00
C THR A 71 4.42 -2.08 7.79
N VAL A 72 3.97 -0.83 7.65
CA VAL A 72 4.45 0.11 6.61
C VAL A 72 5.97 0.32 6.71
N PHE A 73 6.51 0.51 7.93
CA PHE A 73 7.95 0.72 8.14
C PHE A 73 8.75 -0.58 8.01
N GLY A 74 8.22 -1.71 8.49
CA GLY A 74 8.92 -3.00 8.45
C GLY A 74 8.96 -3.65 7.06
N ALA A 75 7.95 -3.40 6.22
CA ALA A 75 7.78 -4.03 4.91
C ALA A 75 7.71 -3.02 3.75
N VAL A 76 8.33 -1.84 3.91
CA VAL A 76 8.62 -0.92 2.79
C VAL A 76 7.34 -0.48 2.03
N GLY A 77 6.27 -0.15 2.76
CA GLY A 77 5.04 0.38 2.16
C GLY A 77 3.88 -0.61 2.05
N GLU A 78 4.06 -1.88 2.41
CA GLU A 78 3.00 -2.90 2.35
C GLU A 78 1.97 -2.82 3.50
N GLY A 79 2.01 -1.80 4.37
CA GLY A 79 1.09 -1.76 5.52
C GLY A 79 -0.35 -1.32 5.21
N PHE A 80 -0.64 -1.00 3.94
CA PHE A 80 -1.96 -0.56 3.48
C PHE A 80 -2.86 -1.72 2.99
N HIS A 81 -2.92 -2.79 3.78
CA HIS A 81 -3.53 -4.04 3.37
C HIS A 81 -5.05 -3.96 3.17
N ASN A 82 -5.78 -3.14 3.94
CA ASN A 82 -7.21 -2.97 3.71
C ASN A 82 -7.47 -2.27 2.37
N TYR A 83 -6.69 -1.24 2.04
CA TYR A 83 -6.75 -0.57 0.74
C TYR A 83 -6.39 -1.52 -0.39
N HIS A 84 -5.24 -2.20 -0.30
CA HIS A 84 -4.75 -3.11 -1.34
C HIS A 84 -5.76 -4.20 -1.68
N HIS A 85 -6.34 -4.85 -0.68
CA HIS A 85 -7.37 -5.87 -0.92
C HIS A 85 -8.70 -5.31 -1.43
N THR A 86 -9.00 -4.04 -1.14
CA THR A 86 -10.20 -3.38 -1.65
C THR A 86 -10.04 -2.93 -3.11
N PHE A 87 -8.83 -2.51 -3.48
CA PHE A 87 -8.48 -2.00 -4.81
C PHE A 87 -7.20 -2.66 -5.34
N PRO A 88 -7.23 -3.96 -5.68
CA PRO A 88 -6.03 -4.72 -6.03
C PRO A 88 -5.35 -4.29 -7.34
N TRP A 89 -6.00 -3.45 -8.13
CA TRP A 89 -5.46 -2.91 -9.39
C TRP A 89 -4.76 -1.56 -9.23
N ASP A 90 -4.79 -0.95 -8.03
CA ASP A 90 -4.09 0.31 -7.78
C ASP A 90 -2.58 0.08 -7.68
N TYR A 91 -1.79 0.80 -8.48
CA TYR A 91 -0.34 0.62 -8.52
C TYR A 91 0.36 1.06 -7.22
N SER A 92 -0.22 2.01 -6.48
CA SER A 92 0.36 2.60 -5.27
C SER A 92 0.02 1.81 -4.00
N THR A 93 -0.90 0.84 -4.13
CA THR A 93 -1.40 -0.03 -3.04
C THR A 93 -1.86 0.70 -1.77
N SER A 94 -2.05 2.02 -1.84
CA SER A 94 -2.33 2.89 -0.71
C SER A 94 -2.96 4.21 -1.17
N GLU A 95 -3.89 4.73 -0.37
CA GLU A 95 -4.46 6.07 -0.59
C GLU A 95 -3.49 7.20 -0.23
N LEU A 96 -2.63 6.99 0.78
CA LEU A 96 -1.69 8.00 1.27
C LEU A 96 -0.41 8.14 0.42
N GLY A 97 -0.23 7.24 -0.56
CA GLY A 97 0.78 7.31 -1.60
C GLY A 97 2.22 7.47 -1.08
N TRP A 98 2.98 8.33 -1.78
CA TRP A 98 4.42 8.56 -1.61
C TRP A 98 4.90 8.91 -0.20
N ARG A 99 4.02 9.43 0.68
CA ARG A 99 4.44 9.85 2.04
C ARG A 99 4.91 8.68 2.89
N PHE A 100 4.44 7.48 2.60
CA PHE A 100 4.70 6.28 3.38
C PHE A 100 4.91 5.01 2.54
N ASN A 101 4.91 5.10 1.21
CA ASN A 101 5.15 3.96 0.33
C ASN A 101 6.39 4.18 -0.54
N LEU A 102 7.51 3.56 -0.15
CA LEU A 102 8.78 3.60 -0.89
C LEU A 102 8.67 2.90 -2.25
N THR A 103 7.84 1.86 -2.36
CA THR A 103 7.56 1.17 -3.63
C THR A 103 6.88 2.11 -4.62
N THR A 104 5.91 2.91 -4.19
CA THR A 104 5.28 3.94 -5.05
C THR A 104 6.31 4.96 -5.53
N ILE A 105 7.23 5.41 -4.67
CA ILE A 105 8.31 6.34 -5.07
C ILE A 105 9.19 5.70 -6.15
N PHE A 106 9.59 4.44 -5.96
CA PHE A 106 10.39 3.71 -6.94
C PHE A 106 9.67 3.59 -8.29
N ILE A 107 8.39 3.19 -8.29
CA ILE A 107 7.59 3.09 -9.52
C ILE A 107 7.47 4.44 -10.23
N ASN A 108 7.23 5.53 -9.46
CA ASN A 108 7.16 6.88 -10.02
C ASN A 108 8.50 7.33 -10.62
N ALA A 109 9.62 6.98 -10.00
CA ALA A 109 10.95 7.24 -10.57
C ALA A 109 11.17 6.47 -11.88
N MET A 110 10.77 5.19 -11.94
CA MET A 110 10.82 4.39 -13.16
C MET A 110 9.91 4.95 -14.26
N ALA A 111 8.72 5.46 -13.90
CA ALA A 111 7.82 6.11 -14.84
C ALA A 111 8.40 7.41 -15.38
N ALA A 112 9.06 8.21 -14.54
CA ALA A 112 9.73 9.44 -14.95
C ALA A 112 10.83 9.22 -15.99
N ILE A 113 11.52 8.06 -15.96
CA ILE A 113 12.53 7.67 -16.95
C ILE A 113 11.97 6.79 -18.09
N GLY A 114 10.65 6.63 -18.18
CA GLY A 114 9.98 5.86 -19.23
C GLY A 114 10.09 4.34 -19.13
N GLN A 115 10.56 3.81 -18.00
CA GLN A 115 10.66 2.36 -17.74
C GLN A 115 9.34 1.76 -17.20
N ALA A 116 8.42 2.59 -16.73
CA ALA A 116 7.08 2.20 -16.33
C ALA A 116 6.03 3.12 -16.98
N TYR A 117 4.86 2.58 -17.32
CA TYR A 117 3.76 3.30 -17.96
C TYR A 117 2.42 2.63 -17.62
N ASP A 118 1.30 3.24 -18.01
CA ASP A 118 -0.07 2.77 -17.70
C ASP A 118 -0.31 2.52 -16.19
N LEU A 119 0.17 3.45 -15.35
CA LEU A 119 -0.02 3.37 -13.90
C LEU A 119 -1.50 3.59 -13.56
N LYS A 120 -2.15 2.53 -13.07
CA LYS A 120 -3.58 2.56 -12.73
C LYS A 120 -3.77 3.02 -11.30
N GLN A 121 -4.54 4.09 -11.13
CA GLN A 121 -4.87 4.65 -9.81
C GLN A 121 -6.39 4.75 -9.63
N VAL A 122 -6.86 4.45 -8.42
CA VAL A 122 -8.28 4.53 -8.08
C VAL A 122 -8.71 5.99 -7.95
N SER A 123 -9.87 6.33 -8.50
CA SER A 123 -10.40 7.69 -8.40
C SER A 123 -10.83 8.04 -6.97
N PRO A 124 -10.66 9.30 -6.52
CA PRO A 124 -11.11 9.73 -5.19
C PRO A 124 -12.59 9.44 -4.92
N GLU A 125 -13.45 9.60 -5.93
CA GLU A 125 -14.89 9.35 -5.83
C GLU A 125 -15.19 7.87 -5.57
N MET A 126 -14.46 6.96 -6.23
CA MET A 126 -14.59 5.53 -6.01
C MET A 126 -14.15 5.14 -4.59
N ILE A 127 -13.06 5.74 -4.10
CA ILE A 127 -12.59 5.54 -2.71
C ILE A 127 -13.67 5.99 -1.73
N ILE A 128 -14.20 7.20 -1.87
CA ILE A 128 -15.24 7.76 -0.99
C ILE A 128 -16.50 6.88 -1.02
N LYS A 129 -16.98 6.50 -2.20
CA LYS A 129 -18.16 5.64 -2.36
C LYS A 129 -17.97 4.28 -1.69
N ARG A 130 -16.78 3.69 -1.79
CA ARG A 130 -16.45 2.41 -1.16
C ARG A 130 -16.38 2.53 0.36
N LYS A 131 -15.73 3.58 0.89
CA LYS A 131 -15.70 3.89 2.33
C LYS A 131 -17.11 4.05 2.89
N LEU A 132 -17.98 4.82 2.23
CA LEU A 132 -19.38 5.01 2.66
C LEU A 132 -20.19 3.72 2.65
N ARG A 133 -19.91 2.81 1.70
CA ARG A 133 -20.66 1.56 1.56
C ARG A 133 -20.22 0.49 2.56
N THR A 134 -18.92 0.33 2.76
CA THR A 134 -18.36 -0.84 3.48
C THR A 134 -17.26 -0.49 4.49
N GLY A 135 -16.81 0.76 4.54
CA GLY A 135 -15.76 1.19 5.47
C GLY A 135 -16.22 1.25 6.92
N ASP A 136 -15.27 1.11 7.84
CA ASP A 136 -15.49 1.39 9.25
C ASP A 136 -15.32 2.89 9.54
N ILE A 137 -16.34 3.68 9.17
CA ILE A 137 -16.31 5.15 9.27
C ILE A 137 -16.53 5.63 10.71
N ASP A 138 -17.32 4.89 11.49
CA ASP A 138 -17.72 5.30 12.84
C ASP A 138 -16.52 5.38 13.80
N THR A 139 -15.53 4.52 13.60
CA THR A 139 -14.29 4.47 14.41
C THR A 139 -13.14 5.25 13.77
N HIS A 140 -13.12 5.40 12.44
CA HIS A 140 -11.94 5.86 11.69
C HIS A 140 -12.24 6.90 10.59
N GLY A 141 -13.35 7.62 10.70
CA GLY A 141 -13.87 8.56 9.70
C GLY A 141 -13.00 9.76 9.32
N ASN A 142 -11.76 9.89 9.78
CA ASN A 142 -10.80 10.91 9.33
C ASN A 142 -9.57 10.29 8.64
N TYR A 143 -9.61 8.99 8.28
CA TYR A 143 -8.50 8.32 7.62
C TYR A 143 -8.49 8.60 6.10
N GLY A 144 -7.37 9.12 5.59
CA GLY A 144 -7.15 9.37 4.16
C GLY A 144 -7.77 10.67 3.65
N ILE A 145 -8.19 10.69 2.38
CA ILE A 145 -8.84 11.83 1.69
C ILE A 145 -10.26 12.05 2.21
N TYR A 146 -10.83 11.08 2.92
CA TYR A 146 -12.17 11.18 3.49
C TYR A 146 -12.21 12.18 4.66
N ASN A 147 -12.93 13.27 4.47
CA ASN A 147 -13.28 14.25 5.49
C ASN A 147 -14.82 14.30 5.63
N PRO A 148 -15.40 14.03 6.81
CA PRO A 148 -16.84 14.04 7.04
C PRO A 148 -17.56 15.34 6.65
N SER A 149 -16.86 16.48 6.62
CA SER A 149 -17.44 17.76 6.17
C SER A 149 -17.62 17.81 4.65
N MET A 150 -16.67 17.29 3.86
CA MET A 150 -16.76 17.24 2.39
C MET A 150 -17.87 16.32 1.90
N THR A 151 -18.17 15.24 2.64
CA THR A 151 -19.24 14.30 2.27
C THR A 151 -20.63 14.88 2.47
N LYS A 152 -20.84 15.71 3.49
CA LYS A 152 -22.11 16.42 3.71
C LYS A 152 -22.35 17.45 2.61
N GLU A 153 -21.32 18.21 2.23
CA GLU A 153 -21.40 19.16 1.12
C GLU A 153 -21.66 18.45 -0.22
N SER A 154 -20.87 17.44 -0.59
CA SER A 154 -21.05 16.70 -1.86
C SER A 154 -22.40 15.99 -1.96
N SER A 155 -22.88 15.39 -0.87
CA SER A 155 -24.23 14.78 -0.83
C SER A 155 -25.32 15.85 -1.01
N SER A 156 -25.15 17.03 -0.38
CA SER A 156 -26.10 18.15 -0.53
C SER A 156 -26.07 18.78 -1.93
N LEU A 157 -24.91 18.73 -2.62
CA LEU A 157 -24.73 19.25 -3.98
C LEU A 157 -25.33 18.28 -5.01
N HIS A 158 -25.10 16.97 -4.85
CA HIS A 158 -25.74 15.97 -5.70
C HIS A 158 -27.25 15.97 -5.52
N HIS A 159 -27.76 16.12 -4.29
CA HIS A 159 -29.20 16.17 -4.06
C HIS A 159 -29.83 17.41 -4.71
N ARG A 160 -29.13 18.56 -4.71
CA ARG A 160 -29.53 19.79 -5.41
C ARG A 160 -29.50 19.62 -6.93
N GLN A 161 -28.44 19.07 -7.50
CA GLN A 161 -28.34 18.82 -8.94
C GLN A 161 -29.41 17.83 -9.45
N GLN A 162 -29.75 16.82 -8.65
CA GLN A 162 -30.81 15.88 -8.98
C GLN A 162 -32.18 16.59 -9.01
N GLN A 163 -32.46 17.45 -8.03
CA GLN A 163 -33.69 18.25 -7.97
C GLN A 163 -33.79 19.25 -9.13
N ASP A 164 -32.68 19.90 -9.48
CA ASP A 164 -32.64 20.86 -10.61
C ASP A 164 -32.88 20.15 -11.96
N ASN A 165 -32.30 18.97 -12.16
CA ASN A 165 -32.54 18.15 -13.36
C ASN A 165 -33.98 17.62 -13.43
N ASP A 166 -34.55 17.20 -12.30
CA ASP A 166 -35.92 16.72 -12.25
C ASP A 166 -36.94 17.85 -12.51
N GLN A 167 -36.61 19.10 -12.15
CA GLN A 167 -37.41 20.28 -12.47
C GLN A 167 -37.32 20.69 -13.95
N GLN A 168 -36.15 20.59 -14.58
CA GLN A 168 -35.98 20.90 -16.01
C GLN A 168 -36.69 19.91 -16.95
N HIS A 169 -37.08 18.73 -16.46
CA HIS A 169 -37.82 17.73 -17.22
C HIS A 169 -39.34 17.80 -17.03
N GLN A 170 -39.86 18.77 -16.25
CA GLN A 170 -41.30 18.97 -16.02
C GLN A 170 -41.90 20.16 -16.78
N ASP A 171 -41.09 20.94 -17.50
CA ASP A 171 -41.49 22.04 -18.39
C ASP A 171 -41.36 21.65 -19.88
#